data_AF-A0A533Q8G2-F1
#
_entry.id   AF-A0A533Q8G2-F1
#
_cell.length_a   1.000
_cell.length_b   1.000
_cell.length_c   1.000
_cell.angle_alpha   90.00
_cell.angle_beta   90.00
_cell.angle_gamma   90.00
#
_symmetry.space_group_name_H-M   'P 1'
#
loop_
_entity.id
_entity.type
_entity.pdbx_description
1 polymer ?
#
loop_
_entity_poly.entity_id
_entity_poly.type
_entity_poly.pdbx_seq_one_letter_code
_entity_poly.pdbx_strand_id
1 'polypeptide(L)'
;MKKIYSPIMVFPLVISILSAGCGLMERETGTGEEPSQITREERKADKIADKLWEKIQKESYRQNWKMWPGKEAFYAGKEPHGTLLITYVNNVAYDAILNKKERMPPEAIIVKENYTQNKDLASITAIQKIEGFNPDANDWYWVQFGPGGEVMTIEEYGQTTRLAGKIDECINCHSEQSSNDYLFTGSSGGTLFETKKTKAEETEEDEDEDEEDEEAEEAHEEAANEKEIAEGIWSKIQIENYRENWKMWPGKEAFSPGKEPHGAHGALSTTYLNDTAYDALANKEKQLPHGSILVKEDYTPAKELTAITVMKKIEEYNPEANDWYWVQYRMDGEVATKKNGKIMTLAGKVSDCSDCHVRRNNNDYIFTSTLGEEIPEADIEEVEGIKEEMPTDEEISDKIWNTMESEDYQKSWKMWPKKEAFYKGREPHGALLTTYVNDPAYKAIVNKEKQMPNGAIIIKENYTPNKELTSIMVMNKRENYGSEVNDWYWVQYEPDGEVTTTEREDETVTLAGKVEDCIDCHGKKINNDYLYTSSLREFQR
;
A
#
# COMPACT_ATOMS: atom_id res chain seq x y z
N MET A 1 -68.26 73.25 1.07
CA MET A 1 -67.19 73.70 0.14
C MET A 1 -66.58 74.96 0.76
N LYS A 2 -65.28 75.15 0.99
CA LYS A 2 -64.05 74.64 0.39
C LYS A 2 -62.89 74.96 1.37
N LYS A 3 -61.91 74.05 1.40
CA LYS A 3 -60.45 74.25 1.40
C LYS A 3 -59.72 75.04 2.53
N ILE A 4 -58.77 74.30 3.11
CA ILE A 4 -57.32 74.60 3.31
C ILE A 4 -56.99 75.78 4.25
N TYR A 5 -56.37 75.47 5.40
CA TYR A 5 -54.94 75.67 5.67
C TYR A 5 -54.55 74.96 6.98
N SER A 6 -53.35 74.36 6.98
CA SER A 6 -52.70 73.67 8.11
C SER A 6 -52.31 74.64 9.23
N PRO A 7 -52.22 74.15 10.48
CA PRO A 7 -51.01 74.43 11.24
C PRO A 7 -50.45 73.23 12.02
N ILE A 8 -49.17 73.41 12.35
CA ILE A 8 -48.27 72.58 13.15
C ILE A 8 -48.75 72.50 14.61
N MET A 9 -48.68 71.32 15.22
CA MET A 9 -48.45 71.18 16.66
C MET A 9 -47.78 69.83 16.97
N VAL A 10 -46.64 69.91 17.66
CA VAL A 10 -45.87 68.81 18.21
C VAL A 10 -46.44 68.44 19.58
N PHE A 11 -46.68 67.15 19.84
CA PHE A 11 -46.93 66.60 21.18
C PHE A 11 -46.12 65.32 21.39
N PRO A 12 -45.70 65.01 22.63
CA PRO A 12 -44.60 64.10 22.94
C PRO A 12 -45.07 62.65 23.09
N LEU A 13 -44.18 61.72 22.75
CA LEU A 13 -44.41 60.28 22.90
C LEU A 13 -43.73 59.78 24.18
N VAL A 14 -44.54 59.44 25.18
CA VAL A 14 -44.15 58.63 26.36
C VAL A 14 -44.81 57.27 26.16
N ILE A 15 -44.03 56.20 25.98
CA ILE A 15 -44.56 54.82 25.89
C ILE A 15 -44.11 54.05 27.13
N SER A 16 -45.12 53.58 27.86
CA SER A 16 -45.05 52.76 29.06
C SER A 16 -44.38 51.41 28.81
N ILE A 17 -43.43 51.07 29.69
CA ILE A 17 -42.87 49.73 29.85
C ILE A 17 -43.70 49.03 30.92
N LEU A 18 -44.33 47.91 30.57
CA LEU A 18 -45.10 47.07 31.49
C LEU A 18 -44.31 45.79 31.81
N SER A 19 -44.18 45.59 33.11
CA SER A 19 -43.43 44.61 33.88
C SER A 19 -44.08 43.23 33.96
N ALA A 20 -43.26 42.18 34.09
CA ALA A 20 -43.45 41.10 35.08
C ALA A 20 -42.16 40.27 35.21
N GLY A 21 -41.72 40.04 36.44
CA GLY A 21 -40.46 39.38 36.78
C GLY A 21 -40.60 37.96 37.34
N CYS A 22 -39.44 37.31 37.42
CA CYS A 22 -38.98 36.19 38.25
C CYS A 22 -39.87 34.95 38.46
N GLY A 23 -39.38 33.82 37.95
CA GLY A 23 -39.68 32.46 38.39
C GLY A 23 -38.71 31.45 37.76
N LEU A 24 -37.70 31.03 38.52
CA LEU A 24 -36.85 29.86 38.25
C LEU A 24 -37.70 28.58 38.33
N MET A 25 -37.67 27.74 37.29
CA MET A 25 -37.86 26.29 37.40
C MET A 25 -37.32 25.61 36.13
N GLU A 26 -36.54 24.56 36.36
CA GLU A 26 -35.69 23.82 35.42
C GLU A 26 -36.45 23.19 34.24
N ARG A 27 -35.80 23.13 33.07
CA ARG A 27 -36.04 22.05 32.11
C ARG A 27 -34.79 21.74 31.26
N GLU A 28 -34.13 20.68 31.70
CA GLU A 28 -33.38 19.66 30.94
C GLU A 28 -32.42 20.15 29.85
N THR A 29 -31.13 20.08 30.18
CA THR A 29 -30.00 20.06 29.25
C THR A 29 -30.07 18.80 28.38
N GLY A 30 -30.81 18.88 27.29
CA GLY A 30 -30.62 17.97 26.16
C GLY A 30 -29.37 18.40 25.40
N THR A 31 -28.31 17.61 25.50
CA THR A 31 -27.12 17.70 24.63
C THR A 31 -27.54 17.36 23.20
N GLY A 32 -28.03 18.36 22.47
CA GLY A 32 -28.13 18.28 21.01
C GLY A 32 -26.73 18.43 20.45
N GLU A 33 -26.16 17.34 19.94
CA GLU A 33 -24.95 17.37 19.13
C GLU A 33 -25.16 18.36 17.96
N GLU A 34 -24.25 19.33 17.83
CA GLU A 34 -24.16 20.14 16.62
C GLU A 34 -23.81 19.22 15.43
N PRO A 35 -24.50 19.35 14.27
CA PRO A 35 -24.13 18.60 13.08
C PRO A 35 -22.73 19.02 12.60
N SER A 36 -21.92 18.02 12.27
CA SER A 36 -20.54 18.15 11.81
C SER A 36 -20.41 19.20 10.68
N GLN A 37 -19.50 20.16 10.85
CA GLN A 37 -19.32 21.26 9.91
C GLN A 37 -18.59 20.77 8.65
N ILE A 38 -19.33 20.55 7.56
CA ILE A 38 -18.78 20.25 6.22
C ILE A 38 -17.93 21.44 5.73
N THR A 39 -16.71 21.18 5.26
CA THR A 39 -15.77 22.19 4.79
C THR A 39 -16.26 22.88 3.50
N ARG A 40 -15.63 24.00 3.12
CA ARG A 40 -15.96 24.72 1.87
C ARG A 40 -15.57 23.91 0.62
N GLU A 41 -14.50 23.12 0.71
CA GLU A 41 -14.02 22.29 -0.39
C GLU A 41 -14.87 21.05 -0.58
N GLU A 42 -15.28 20.37 0.50
CA GLU A 42 -16.24 19.25 0.45
C GLU A 42 -17.58 19.71 -0.14
N ARG A 43 -18.10 20.86 0.29
CA ARG A 43 -19.32 21.45 -0.33
C ARG A 43 -19.16 21.80 -1.81
N LYS A 44 -17.93 22.08 -2.26
CA LYS A 44 -17.64 22.34 -3.68
C LYS A 44 -17.57 21.02 -4.45
N ALA A 45 -16.93 20.00 -3.89
CA ALA A 45 -16.88 18.65 -4.46
C ALA A 45 -18.27 18.02 -4.59
N ASP A 46 -19.10 18.07 -3.54
CA ASP A 46 -20.48 17.56 -3.59
C ASP A 46 -21.31 18.21 -4.70
N LYS A 47 -21.19 19.53 -4.87
CA LYS A 47 -21.87 20.23 -5.96
C LYS A 47 -21.37 19.82 -7.34
N ILE A 48 -20.13 19.38 -7.47
CA ILE A 48 -19.59 18.82 -8.71
C ILE A 48 -20.17 17.41 -8.92
N ALA A 49 -20.25 16.57 -7.87
CA ALA A 49 -20.89 15.26 -7.93
C ALA A 49 -22.35 15.36 -8.39
N ASP A 50 -23.15 16.24 -7.77
CA ASP A 50 -24.56 16.42 -8.13
C ASP A 50 -24.71 16.83 -9.61
N LYS A 51 -23.90 17.80 -10.06
CA LYS A 51 -23.90 18.24 -11.46
C LYS A 51 -23.45 17.15 -12.42
N LEU A 52 -22.44 16.37 -12.04
CA LEU A 52 -21.96 15.26 -12.85
C LEU A 52 -23.04 14.17 -12.96
N TRP A 53 -23.72 13.84 -11.86
CA TRP A 53 -24.84 12.91 -11.87
C TRP A 53 -25.98 13.40 -12.77
N GLU A 54 -26.42 14.66 -12.59
CA GLU A 54 -27.43 15.27 -13.46
C GLU A 54 -27.03 15.25 -14.94
N LYS A 55 -25.76 15.53 -15.24
CA LYS A 55 -25.20 15.51 -16.60
C LYS A 55 -25.29 14.11 -17.21
N ILE A 56 -24.75 13.08 -16.55
CA ILE A 56 -24.75 11.73 -17.11
C ILE A 56 -26.16 11.16 -17.26
N GLN A 57 -27.09 11.49 -16.35
CA GLN A 57 -28.50 11.09 -16.47
C GLN A 57 -29.20 11.83 -17.62
N LYS A 58 -29.03 13.16 -17.71
CA LYS A 58 -29.61 13.98 -18.79
C LYS A 58 -29.12 13.52 -20.16
N GLU A 59 -27.85 13.15 -20.27
CA GLU A 59 -27.26 12.63 -21.49
C GLU A 59 -27.64 11.16 -21.75
N SER A 60 -28.33 10.49 -20.81
CA SER A 60 -28.73 9.08 -20.90
C SER A 60 -27.53 8.20 -21.28
N TYR A 61 -26.46 8.30 -20.47
CA TYR A 61 -25.15 7.77 -20.82
C TYR A 61 -25.17 6.28 -21.21
N ARG A 62 -26.00 5.46 -20.55
CA ARG A 62 -26.13 4.02 -20.87
C ARG A 62 -26.63 3.75 -22.29
N GLN A 63 -27.39 4.68 -22.87
CA GLN A 63 -27.95 4.57 -24.21
C GLN A 63 -27.12 5.32 -25.25
N ASN A 64 -26.57 6.48 -24.87
CA ASN A 64 -26.00 7.44 -25.83
C ASN A 64 -24.48 7.52 -25.79
N TRP A 65 -23.84 7.14 -24.69
CA TRP A 65 -22.38 7.12 -24.62
C TRP A 65 -21.84 5.80 -25.14
N LYS A 66 -20.59 5.84 -25.58
CA LYS A 66 -19.92 4.65 -26.12
C LYS A 66 -19.31 3.88 -24.95
N MET A 67 -19.30 2.56 -25.05
CA MET A 67 -18.47 1.75 -24.17
C MET A 67 -16.99 2.02 -24.46
N TRP A 68 -16.15 1.79 -23.47
CA TRP A 68 -14.71 1.85 -23.60
C TRP A 68 -14.26 1.03 -24.83
N PRO A 69 -13.47 1.59 -25.76
CA PRO A 69 -13.02 0.87 -26.95
C PRO A 69 -12.36 -0.46 -26.58
N GLY A 70 -12.92 -1.57 -27.08
CA GLY A 70 -12.34 -2.91 -26.93
C GLY A 70 -12.85 -3.65 -25.71
N LYS A 71 -13.83 -3.07 -25.01
CA LYS A 71 -14.53 -3.75 -23.93
C LYS A 71 -15.98 -4.02 -24.31
N GLU A 72 -16.41 -5.23 -23.99
CA GLU A 72 -17.81 -5.61 -24.02
C GLU A 72 -18.46 -5.35 -22.66
N ALA A 73 -19.79 -5.32 -22.63
CA ALA A 73 -20.51 -5.19 -21.37
C ALA A 73 -20.27 -6.41 -20.46
N PHE A 74 -20.12 -6.18 -19.16
CA PHE A 74 -19.89 -7.20 -18.13
C PHE A 74 -18.56 -7.94 -18.30
N TYR A 75 -17.48 -7.21 -18.62
CA TYR A 75 -16.14 -7.78 -18.60
C TYR A 75 -15.69 -8.02 -17.15
N ALA A 76 -14.81 -9.00 -16.94
CA ALA A 76 -14.32 -9.33 -15.61
C ALA A 76 -13.55 -8.15 -14.98
N GLY A 77 -13.90 -7.80 -13.75
CA GLY A 77 -13.16 -6.83 -12.94
C GLY A 77 -11.94 -7.45 -12.26
N LYS A 78 -11.04 -6.58 -11.81
CA LYS A 78 -9.93 -6.92 -10.91
C LYS A 78 -10.13 -6.17 -9.60
N GLU A 79 -9.92 -6.83 -8.46
CA GLU A 79 -9.90 -6.20 -7.15
C GLU A 79 -9.00 -4.94 -7.17
N PRO A 80 -9.40 -3.81 -6.54
CA PRO A 80 -10.55 -3.64 -5.63
C PRO A 80 -11.89 -3.34 -6.34
N HIS A 81 -11.94 -3.44 -7.67
CA HIS A 81 -13.13 -3.17 -8.46
C HIS A 81 -13.87 -4.48 -8.71
N GLY A 82 -15.16 -4.54 -8.32
CA GLY A 82 -15.92 -5.77 -8.20
C GLY A 82 -16.07 -6.62 -9.48
N THR A 83 -16.80 -7.73 -9.35
CA THR A 83 -16.69 -8.91 -10.22
C THR A 83 -16.93 -8.64 -11.71
N LEU A 84 -17.93 -7.84 -12.07
CA LEU A 84 -18.30 -7.56 -13.46
C LEU A 84 -18.40 -6.06 -13.70
N LEU A 85 -17.83 -5.58 -14.79
CA LEU A 85 -17.73 -4.16 -15.07
C LEU A 85 -18.35 -3.78 -16.42
N ILE A 86 -18.89 -2.56 -16.51
CA ILE A 86 -19.16 -1.88 -17.78
C ILE A 86 -18.54 -0.49 -17.69
N THR A 87 -17.75 -0.09 -18.68
CA THR A 87 -17.15 1.24 -18.72
C THR A 87 -17.68 2.01 -19.92
N TYR A 88 -18.26 3.18 -19.68
CA TYR A 88 -18.73 4.14 -20.67
C TYR A 88 -17.84 5.37 -20.69
N VAL A 89 -17.74 6.00 -21.85
CA VAL A 89 -16.97 7.21 -22.07
C VAL A 89 -17.78 8.20 -22.89
N ASN A 90 -17.74 9.47 -22.51
CA ASN A 90 -18.36 10.51 -23.33
C ASN A 90 -17.58 10.70 -24.64
N ASN A 91 -18.15 11.43 -25.60
CA ASN A 91 -17.50 11.62 -26.91
C ASN A 91 -16.09 12.22 -26.79
N VAL A 92 -15.88 13.14 -25.85
CA VAL A 92 -14.59 13.79 -25.61
C VAL A 92 -13.52 12.76 -25.18
N ALA A 93 -13.84 11.91 -24.20
CA ALA A 93 -12.96 10.84 -23.75
C ALA A 93 -12.79 9.77 -24.84
N TYR A 94 -13.87 9.40 -25.52
CA TYR A 94 -13.82 8.39 -26.59
C TYR A 94 -12.90 8.81 -27.74
N ASP A 95 -13.01 10.05 -28.21
CA ASP A 95 -12.18 10.57 -29.28
C ASP A 95 -10.72 10.67 -28.82
N ALA A 96 -10.45 11.03 -27.57
CA ALA A 96 -9.09 11.04 -27.02
C ALA A 96 -8.47 9.63 -27.00
N ILE A 97 -9.24 8.61 -26.61
CA ILE A 97 -8.79 7.21 -26.62
C ILE A 97 -8.50 6.72 -28.04
N LEU A 98 -9.41 6.96 -28.98
CA LEU A 98 -9.22 6.52 -30.37
C LEU A 98 -8.02 7.18 -31.04
N ASN A 99 -7.75 8.45 -30.71
CA ASN A 99 -6.62 9.19 -31.23
C ASN A 99 -5.34 9.01 -30.40
N LYS A 100 -5.32 8.07 -29.43
CA LYS A 100 -4.16 7.80 -28.56
C LYS A 100 -3.54 9.10 -28.04
N LYS A 101 -4.37 9.96 -27.44
CA LYS A 101 -3.87 11.19 -26.83
C LYS A 101 -3.25 10.86 -25.48
N GLU A 102 -1.98 11.22 -25.29
CA GLU A 102 -1.21 11.05 -24.04
C GLU A 102 -1.98 11.47 -22.77
N ARG A 103 -2.88 12.46 -22.89
CA ARG A 103 -3.74 12.91 -21.78
C ARG A 103 -5.18 13.10 -22.20
N MET A 104 -6.09 12.82 -21.28
CA MET A 104 -7.49 13.14 -21.45
C MET A 104 -7.68 14.67 -21.47
N PRO A 105 -8.40 15.22 -22.46
CA PRO A 105 -8.69 16.64 -22.49
C PRO A 105 -9.70 17.02 -21.40
N PRO A 106 -9.76 18.31 -20.99
CA PRO A 106 -10.82 18.81 -20.12
C PRO A 106 -12.21 18.41 -20.64
N GLU A 107 -13.15 18.16 -19.73
CA GLU A 107 -14.51 17.62 -20.00
C GLU A 107 -14.57 16.14 -20.40
N ALA A 108 -13.46 15.42 -20.49
CA ALA A 108 -13.48 13.97 -20.57
C ALA A 108 -14.17 13.37 -19.34
N ILE A 109 -15.13 12.46 -19.56
CA ILE A 109 -15.83 11.74 -18.50
C ILE A 109 -15.78 10.26 -18.79
N ILE A 110 -15.39 9.48 -17.79
CA ILE A 110 -15.39 8.03 -17.80
C ILE A 110 -16.30 7.55 -16.67
N VAL A 111 -17.24 6.66 -16.98
CA VAL A 111 -18.18 6.06 -16.02
C VAL A 111 -17.97 4.56 -16.01
N LYS A 112 -17.61 4.00 -14.86
CA LYS A 112 -17.44 2.57 -14.63
C LYS A 112 -18.55 2.08 -13.70
N GLU A 113 -19.43 1.24 -14.22
CA GLU A 113 -20.43 0.51 -13.45
C GLU A 113 -19.83 -0.80 -12.92
N ASN A 114 -20.06 -1.07 -11.64
CA ASN A 114 -19.67 -2.30 -10.98
C ASN A 114 -20.90 -3.15 -10.67
N TYR A 115 -20.86 -4.41 -11.08
CA TYR A 115 -21.93 -5.37 -10.93
C TYR A 115 -21.48 -6.58 -10.11
N THR A 116 -22.41 -7.13 -9.33
CA THR A 116 -22.24 -8.43 -8.68
C THR A 116 -22.16 -9.55 -9.72
N GLN A 117 -21.79 -10.77 -9.31
CA GLN A 117 -21.81 -11.95 -10.18
C GLN A 117 -23.20 -12.23 -10.78
N ASN A 118 -24.27 -11.82 -10.09
CA ASN A 118 -25.66 -11.94 -10.55
C ASN A 118 -26.10 -10.80 -11.50
N LYS A 119 -25.18 -9.90 -11.87
CA LYS A 119 -25.41 -8.70 -12.69
C LYS A 119 -26.32 -7.66 -12.02
N ASP A 120 -26.35 -7.62 -10.69
CA ASP A 120 -26.97 -6.53 -9.94
C ASP A 120 -26.00 -5.35 -9.86
N LEU A 121 -26.47 -4.13 -10.15
CA LEU A 121 -25.63 -2.93 -10.09
C LEU A 121 -25.28 -2.62 -8.63
N ALA A 122 -24.00 -2.67 -8.29
CA ALA A 122 -23.48 -2.43 -6.95
C ALA A 122 -23.05 -0.97 -6.75
N SER A 123 -22.34 -0.39 -7.72
CA SER A 123 -21.91 1.01 -7.67
C SER A 123 -21.59 1.57 -9.06
N ILE A 124 -21.54 2.90 -9.15
CA ILE A 124 -21.17 3.64 -10.36
C ILE A 124 -20.02 4.59 -10.00
N THR A 125 -18.83 4.32 -10.49
CA THR A 125 -17.67 5.22 -10.31
C THR A 125 -17.55 6.12 -11.53
N ALA A 126 -17.49 7.43 -11.34
CA ALA A 126 -17.29 8.38 -12.42
C ALA A 126 -16.05 9.24 -12.15
N ILE A 127 -15.28 9.50 -13.20
CA ILE A 127 -14.19 10.46 -13.17
C ILE A 127 -14.38 11.50 -14.25
N GLN A 128 -14.09 12.76 -13.92
CA GLN A 128 -14.17 13.88 -14.84
C GLN A 128 -12.87 14.68 -14.83
N LYS A 129 -12.37 15.02 -16.01
CA LYS A 129 -11.23 15.93 -16.17
C LYS A 129 -11.70 17.37 -16.00
N ILE A 130 -11.27 18.04 -14.92
CA ILE A 130 -11.65 19.41 -14.60
C ILE A 130 -10.39 20.25 -14.44
N GLU A 131 -10.09 21.08 -15.43
CA GLU A 131 -8.90 21.93 -15.46
C GLU A 131 -8.70 22.72 -14.14
N GLY A 132 -7.52 22.58 -13.55
CA GLY A 132 -7.12 23.21 -12.29
C GLY A 132 -7.80 22.67 -11.03
N PHE A 133 -8.58 21.58 -11.10
CA PHE A 133 -9.21 20.98 -9.93
C PHE A 133 -8.20 20.28 -9.03
N ASN A 134 -7.29 19.50 -9.63
CA ASN A 134 -6.29 18.73 -8.89
C ASN A 134 -4.99 18.54 -9.70
N PRO A 135 -4.17 19.59 -9.86
CA PRO A 135 -3.00 19.53 -10.74
C PRO A 135 -2.03 18.39 -10.40
N ASP A 136 -1.92 18.04 -9.11
CA ASP A 136 -1.05 16.96 -8.62
C ASP A 136 -1.53 15.56 -9.03
N ALA A 137 -2.79 15.41 -9.43
CA ALA A 137 -3.36 14.17 -9.96
C ALA A 137 -3.96 14.37 -11.36
N ASN A 138 -3.24 15.15 -12.19
CA ASN A 138 -3.66 15.53 -13.55
C ASN A 138 -5.13 15.99 -13.61
N ASP A 139 -5.59 16.81 -12.68
CA ASP A 139 -6.92 17.44 -12.74
C ASP A 139 -8.13 16.48 -12.76
N TRP A 140 -7.93 15.25 -12.27
CA TRP A 140 -9.04 14.31 -12.10
C TRP A 140 -9.90 14.65 -10.88
N TYR A 141 -11.21 14.74 -11.12
CA TYR A 141 -12.26 14.70 -10.12
C TYR A 141 -12.83 13.27 -10.05
N TRP A 142 -12.87 12.69 -8.85
CA TRP A 142 -13.35 11.32 -8.62
C TRP A 142 -14.69 11.34 -7.90
N VAL A 143 -15.59 10.44 -8.23
CA VAL A 143 -16.81 10.21 -7.45
C VAL A 143 -17.27 8.77 -7.56
N GLN A 144 -17.79 8.22 -6.46
CA GLN A 144 -18.48 6.94 -6.46
C GLN A 144 -19.93 7.12 -6.01
N PHE A 145 -20.86 6.73 -6.87
CA PHE A 145 -22.30 6.73 -6.62
C PHE A 145 -22.80 5.33 -6.30
N GLY A 146 -23.82 5.25 -5.46
CA GLY A 146 -24.65 4.05 -5.37
C GLY A 146 -25.58 3.93 -6.59
N PRO A 147 -26.35 2.84 -6.70
CA PRO A 147 -27.20 2.58 -7.87
C PRO A 147 -28.26 3.68 -8.12
N GLY A 148 -28.67 4.40 -7.08
CA GLY A 148 -29.64 5.49 -7.13
C GLY A 148 -29.04 6.87 -7.46
N GLY A 149 -27.70 7.00 -7.53
CA GLY A 149 -27.02 8.26 -7.78
C GLY A 149 -26.61 9.04 -6.54
N GLU A 150 -26.88 8.52 -5.35
CA GLU A 150 -26.34 9.04 -4.12
C GLU A 150 -24.82 8.86 -4.09
N VAL A 151 -24.07 9.91 -3.73
CA VAL A 151 -22.63 9.77 -3.48
C VAL A 151 -22.44 8.82 -2.30
N MET A 152 -21.69 7.74 -2.53
CA MET A 152 -21.42 6.76 -1.49
C MET A 152 -20.53 7.36 -0.41
N THR A 153 -20.65 6.79 0.78
CA THR A 153 -19.83 7.13 1.93
C THR A 153 -19.10 5.90 2.40
N ILE A 154 -17.87 6.10 2.85
CA ILE A 154 -17.16 5.12 3.66
C ILE A 154 -17.20 5.60 5.10
N GLU A 155 -17.66 4.72 5.97
CA GLU A 155 -17.58 4.91 7.42
C GLU A 155 -16.30 4.26 7.88
N GLU A 156 -15.22 5.04 7.92
CA GLU A 156 -13.97 4.60 8.49
C GLU A 156 -13.82 5.25 9.86
N TYR A 157 -13.67 4.41 10.89
CA TYR A 157 -13.21 4.87 12.20
C TYR A 157 -14.06 5.94 12.91
N GLY A 158 -15.36 6.01 12.58
CA GLY A 158 -16.30 6.99 13.13
C GLY A 158 -16.35 8.31 12.34
N GLN A 159 -15.67 8.36 11.21
CA GLN A 159 -15.71 9.43 10.24
C GLN A 159 -16.42 8.96 8.96
N THR A 160 -17.43 9.72 8.56
CA THR A 160 -18.11 9.56 7.28
C THR A 160 -17.31 10.32 6.21
N THR A 161 -16.58 9.60 5.36
CA THR A 161 -15.93 10.18 4.19
C THR A 161 -16.80 9.97 2.96
N ARG A 162 -17.20 11.07 2.31
CA ARG A 162 -17.93 11.01 1.03
C ARG A 162 -16.95 10.76 -0.10
N LEU A 163 -17.26 9.78 -0.95
CA LEU A 163 -16.42 9.43 -2.09
C LEU A 163 -16.65 10.40 -3.25
N ALA A 164 -16.24 11.67 -3.09
CA ALA A 164 -16.36 12.73 -4.09
C ALA A 164 -15.22 13.76 -3.96
N GLY A 165 -14.55 14.09 -5.08
CA GLY A 165 -13.49 15.09 -5.15
C GLY A 165 -12.09 14.49 -5.30
N LYS A 166 -11.18 14.92 -4.42
CA LYS A 166 -9.80 14.42 -4.34
C LYS A 166 -9.80 13.26 -3.33
N ILE A 167 -10.06 12.06 -3.82
CA ILE A 167 -10.16 10.87 -2.98
C ILE A 167 -8.78 10.21 -2.96
N ASP A 168 -8.08 10.31 -1.83
CA ASP A 168 -6.69 9.86 -1.69
C ASP A 168 -6.56 8.36 -2.01
N GLU A 169 -7.51 7.53 -1.59
CA GLU A 169 -7.50 6.09 -1.88
C GLU A 169 -7.56 5.80 -3.39
N CYS A 170 -8.37 6.57 -4.14
CA CYS A 170 -8.46 6.44 -5.59
C CYS A 170 -7.21 6.97 -6.28
N ILE A 171 -6.73 8.16 -5.88
CA ILE A 171 -5.59 8.83 -6.50
C ILE A 171 -4.31 8.01 -6.30
N ASN A 172 -4.08 7.49 -5.09
CA ASN A 172 -2.85 6.77 -4.77
C ASN A 172 -2.68 5.51 -5.63
N CYS A 173 -3.72 4.68 -5.74
CA CYS A 173 -3.66 3.49 -6.61
C CYS A 173 -3.54 3.87 -8.09
N HIS A 174 -4.32 4.85 -8.56
CA HIS A 174 -4.27 5.26 -9.95
C HIS A 174 -2.98 6.03 -10.33
N SER A 175 -2.20 6.50 -9.36
CA SER A 175 -0.91 7.19 -9.61
C SER A 175 0.16 6.28 -10.21
N GLU A 176 0.03 4.95 -10.05
CA GLU A 176 0.84 3.94 -10.75
C GLU A 176 0.76 4.09 -12.27
N GLN A 177 -0.37 4.62 -12.77
CA GLN A 177 -0.63 4.90 -14.17
C GLN A 177 -0.57 6.40 -14.47
N SER A 178 0.17 7.19 -13.68
CA SER A 178 0.28 8.64 -13.88
C SER A 178 0.84 9.02 -15.26
N SER A 179 1.70 8.18 -15.84
CA SER A 179 2.18 8.30 -17.23
C SER A 179 1.07 8.05 -18.27
N ASN A 180 0.08 7.21 -17.96
CA ASN A 180 -1.12 6.98 -18.77
C ASN A 180 -2.34 7.75 -18.23
N ASP A 181 -2.09 8.97 -17.75
CA ASP A 181 -3.09 9.89 -17.24
C ASP A 181 -4.05 9.30 -16.19
N TYR A 182 -3.52 8.47 -15.27
CA TYR A 182 -4.25 7.79 -14.19
C TYR A 182 -5.24 6.72 -14.66
N LEU A 183 -5.08 6.19 -15.88
CA LEU A 183 -5.98 5.19 -16.47
C LEU A 183 -5.30 3.82 -16.60
N PHE A 184 -5.89 2.77 -16.02
CA PHE A 184 -5.40 1.38 -16.15
C PHE A 184 -5.80 0.67 -17.45
N THR A 185 -6.63 1.30 -18.28
CA THR A 185 -7.16 0.69 -19.50
C THR A 185 -7.00 1.65 -20.66
N GLY A 186 -6.59 1.10 -21.80
CA GLY A 186 -6.25 1.82 -23.02
C GLY A 186 -4.96 2.61 -22.82
N SER A 187 -3.89 2.22 -23.51
CA SER A 187 -2.74 3.09 -23.56
C SER A 187 -3.12 4.34 -24.35
N SER A 188 -2.80 5.50 -23.80
CA SER A 188 -2.75 6.74 -24.53
C SER A 188 -1.55 6.83 -25.49
N GLY A 189 -0.76 5.75 -25.61
CA GLY A 189 0.21 5.51 -26.68
C GLY A 189 0.53 4.02 -26.82
N GLY A 190 0.27 3.42 -27.98
CA GLY A 190 0.65 2.03 -28.27
C GLY A 190 -0.49 1.01 -28.18
N THR A 191 -0.79 0.43 -29.34
CA THR A 191 -1.59 -0.75 -29.68
C THR A 191 -2.65 -1.31 -28.71
N LEU A 192 -3.93 -1.19 -29.11
CA LEU A 192 -4.88 -2.31 -28.98
C LEU A 192 -6.01 -2.18 -30.01
N PHE A 193 -6.05 -3.08 -31.00
CA PHE A 193 -7.26 -3.68 -31.58
C PHE A 193 -6.84 -4.68 -32.68
N GLU A 194 -6.81 -5.97 -32.34
CA GLU A 194 -7.08 -7.02 -33.33
C GLU A 194 -8.49 -6.78 -33.88
N THR A 195 -8.57 -6.08 -35.01
CA THR A 195 -9.70 -6.23 -35.91
C THR A 195 -9.20 -7.04 -37.09
N LYS A 196 -9.80 -8.22 -37.27
CA LYS A 196 -9.70 -9.01 -38.51
C LYS A 196 -9.81 -8.07 -39.71
N LYS A 197 -8.68 -7.78 -40.35
CA LYS A 197 -8.63 -7.19 -41.68
C LYS A 197 -8.03 -8.22 -42.60
N THR A 198 -8.88 -8.67 -43.52
CA THR A 198 -8.50 -9.42 -44.70
C THR A 198 -7.44 -8.65 -45.48
N LYS A 199 -6.37 -9.37 -45.79
CA LYS A 199 -5.28 -9.05 -46.73
C LYS A 199 -5.77 -8.31 -47.98
N ALA A 200 -5.31 -7.07 -48.17
CA ALA A 200 -4.97 -6.51 -49.47
C ALA A 200 -4.31 -5.12 -49.31
N GLU A 201 -3.19 -5.00 -50.01
CA GLU A 201 -2.53 -3.79 -50.54
C GLU A 201 -1.54 -3.03 -49.63
N GLU A 202 -0.27 -3.29 -49.96
CA GLU A 202 0.98 -2.61 -49.64
C GLU A 202 1.00 -1.16 -50.14
N THR A 203 1.85 -0.32 -49.53
CA THR A 203 2.87 0.55 -50.16
C THR A 203 3.54 1.34 -49.03
N GLU A 204 4.79 1.01 -48.67
CA GLU A 204 6.04 1.68 -49.07
C GLU A 204 6.08 3.17 -48.64
N GLU A 205 6.82 3.45 -47.55
CA GLU A 205 7.15 4.70 -46.80
C GLU A 205 7.02 4.28 -45.31
N ASP A 206 8.04 4.04 -44.48
CA ASP A 206 9.36 4.63 -44.30
C ASP A 206 10.29 3.64 -43.54
N GLU A 207 11.29 3.02 -44.20
CA GLU A 207 12.14 1.97 -43.59
C GLU A 207 13.19 2.51 -42.57
N ASP A 208 13.29 3.83 -42.37
CA ASP A 208 14.28 4.44 -41.47
C ASP A 208 13.68 4.94 -40.13
N GLU A 209 12.35 5.10 -40.00
CA GLU A 209 11.67 5.46 -38.73
C GLU A 209 11.20 4.21 -37.95
N ASP A 210 10.88 3.12 -38.65
CA ASP A 210 10.40 1.87 -38.04
C ASP A 210 11.50 1.12 -37.25
N GLU A 211 12.79 1.18 -37.66
CA GLU A 211 13.88 0.54 -36.91
C GLU A 211 14.18 1.26 -35.57
N GLU A 212 14.09 2.60 -35.51
CA GLU A 212 14.28 3.34 -34.25
C GLU A 212 13.10 3.13 -33.29
N ASP A 213 11.88 3.00 -33.80
CA ASP A 213 10.68 2.73 -33.00
C ASP A 213 10.61 1.26 -32.53
N GLU A 214 11.02 0.29 -33.35
CA GLU A 214 11.14 -1.12 -32.94
C GLU A 214 12.28 -1.31 -31.91
N GLU A 215 13.45 -0.69 -32.09
CA GLU A 215 14.52 -0.73 -31.08
C GLU A 215 14.11 -0.04 -29.78
N ALA A 216 13.30 1.02 -29.85
CA ALA A 216 12.79 1.71 -28.66
C ALA A 216 11.68 0.91 -27.95
N GLU A 217 10.78 0.25 -28.68
CA GLU A 217 9.77 -0.65 -28.12
C GLU A 217 10.42 -1.90 -27.50
N GLU A 218 11.37 -2.54 -28.18
CA GLU A 218 12.13 -3.67 -27.64
C GLU A 218 12.94 -3.26 -26.39
N ALA A 219 13.60 -2.09 -26.40
CA ALA A 219 14.30 -1.58 -25.22
C ALA A 219 13.35 -1.23 -24.06
N HIS A 220 12.12 -0.79 -24.36
CA HIS A 220 11.09 -0.52 -23.36
C HIS A 220 10.51 -1.80 -22.77
N GLU A 221 10.29 -2.83 -23.58
CA GLU A 221 9.82 -4.15 -23.16
C GLU A 221 10.90 -4.90 -22.36
N GLU A 222 12.16 -4.87 -22.82
CA GLU A 222 13.30 -5.40 -22.07
C GLU A 222 13.41 -4.69 -20.72
N ALA A 223 13.38 -3.35 -20.67
CA ALA A 223 13.44 -2.60 -19.42
C ALA A 223 12.26 -2.87 -18.47
N ALA A 224 11.05 -3.14 -18.99
CA ALA A 224 9.89 -3.51 -18.19
C ALA A 224 10.07 -4.91 -17.58
N ASN A 225 10.56 -5.88 -18.36
CA ASN A 225 10.89 -7.22 -17.90
C ASN A 225 12.03 -7.20 -16.86
N GLU A 226 13.07 -6.38 -17.07
CA GLU A 226 14.14 -6.20 -16.08
C GLU A 226 13.59 -5.71 -14.75
N LYS A 227 12.66 -4.75 -14.76
CA LYS A 227 12.06 -4.22 -13.54
C LYS A 227 11.19 -5.26 -12.83
N GLU A 228 10.42 -6.06 -13.56
CA GLU A 228 9.60 -7.13 -12.98
C GLU A 228 10.47 -8.20 -12.29
N ILE A 229 11.58 -8.61 -12.92
CA ILE A 229 12.54 -9.53 -12.30
C ILE A 229 13.13 -8.92 -11.01
N ALA A 230 13.47 -7.63 -11.00
CA ALA A 230 13.94 -6.94 -9.81
C ALA A 230 12.87 -6.91 -8.70
N GLU A 231 11.62 -6.61 -9.01
CA GLU A 231 10.53 -6.60 -8.03
C GLU A 231 10.26 -8.00 -7.45
N GLY A 232 10.36 -9.03 -8.29
CA GLY A 232 10.27 -10.43 -7.88
C GLY A 232 11.44 -10.87 -6.99
N ILE A 233 12.68 -10.47 -7.31
CA ILE A 233 13.85 -10.72 -6.46
C ILE A 233 13.68 -10.03 -5.10
N TRP A 234 13.26 -8.75 -5.09
CA TRP A 234 13.04 -8.00 -3.85
C TRP A 234 11.99 -8.69 -2.98
N SER A 235 10.84 -9.03 -3.56
CA SER A 235 9.77 -9.74 -2.87
C SER A 235 10.27 -11.06 -2.27
N LYS A 236 11.03 -11.85 -3.05
CA LYS A 236 11.59 -13.13 -2.60
C LYS A 236 12.53 -12.96 -1.40
N ILE A 237 13.50 -12.04 -1.46
CA ILE A 237 14.45 -11.86 -0.36
C ILE A 237 13.78 -11.32 0.91
N GLN A 238 12.69 -10.54 0.78
CA GLN A 238 11.88 -10.11 1.93
C GLN A 238 11.06 -11.27 2.50
N ILE A 239 10.32 -12.03 1.67
CA ILE A 239 9.51 -13.18 2.08
C ILE A 239 10.37 -14.23 2.78
N GLU A 240 11.55 -14.52 2.23
CA GLU A 240 12.47 -15.50 2.79
C GLU A 240 13.26 -14.95 3.98
N ASN A 241 13.08 -13.67 4.34
CA ASN A 241 13.80 -13.01 5.41
C ASN A 241 15.31 -13.27 5.37
N TYR A 242 15.93 -12.91 4.25
CA TYR A 242 17.30 -13.32 3.94
C TYR A 242 18.34 -12.95 5.01
N ARG A 243 18.13 -11.89 5.79
CA ARG A 243 19.10 -11.49 6.83
C ARG A 243 19.19 -12.50 7.97
N GLU A 244 18.09 -13.19 8.26
CA GLU A 244 18.01 -14.18 9.32
C GLU A 244 18.15 -15.61 8.78
N ASN A 245 17.54 -15.89 7.64
CA ASN A 245 17.41 -17.26 7.14
C ASN A 245 18.50 -17.66 6.15
N TRP A 246 19.09 -16.70 5.43
CA TRP A 246 20.14 -17.01 4.47
C TRP A 246 21.51 -17.02 5.14
N LYS A 247 22.42 -17.81 4.57
CA LYS A 247 23.74 -17.97 5.15
C LYS A 247 24.64 -16.81 4.76
N MET A 248 25.39 -16.28 5.71
CA MET A 248 26.48 -15.35 5.38
C MET A 248 27.56 -16.06 4.59
N TRP A 249 28.30 -15.29 3.79
CA TRP A 249 29.44 -15.81 3.05
C TRP A 249 30.44 -16.49 4.01
N PRO A 250 30.80 -17.78 3.79
CA PRO A 250 31.70 -18.50 4.69
C PRO A 250 33.03 -17.78 4.92
N GLY A 251 33.45 -17.63 6.18
CA GLY A 251 34.67 -16.90 6.55
C GLY A 251 34.60 -15.38 6.41
N LYS A 252 33.38 -14.82 6.36
CA LYS A 252 33.15 -13.38 6.46
C LYS A 252 32.26 -13.06 7.64
N GLU A 253 32.70 -12.12 8.45
CA GLU A 253 31.90 -11.54 9.52
C GLU A 253 30.98 -10.44 8.95
N ALA A 254 29.84 -10.22 9.60
CA ALA A 254 29.00 -9.07 9.31
C ALA A 254 29.78 -7.76 9.45
N PHE A 255 29.50 -6.80 8.58
CA PHE A 255 30.20 -5.52 8.52
C PHE A 255 31.71 -5.65 8.27
N SER A 256 32.11 -6.61 7.43
CA SER A 256 33.50 -6.74 6.98
C SER A 256 33.90 -5.53 6.10
N PRO A 257 35.15 -5.03 6.16
CA PRO A 257 35.60 -3.94 5.30
C PRO A 257 35.35 -4.22 3.82
N GLY A 258 34.58 -3.34 3.17
CA GLY A 258 34.28 -3.41 1.74
C GLY A 258 35.49 -3.07 0.89
N LYS A 259 35.53 -3.61 -0.34
CA LYS A 259 36.52 -3.23 -1.36
C LYS A 259 35.88 -2.29 -2.38
N GLU A 260 36.63 -1.29 -2.83
CA GLU A 260 36.24 -0.41 -3.94
C GLU A 260 35.87 -1.24 -5.19
N PRO A 261 34.90 -0.81 -6.00
CA PRO A 261 34.26 0.53 -6.03
C PRO A 261 32.94 0.66 -5.25
N HIS A 262 32.48 -0.39 -4.57
CA HIS A 262 31.11 -0.47 -4.03
C HIS A 262 30.89 0.24 -2.68
N GLY A 263 31.82 1.09 -2.24
CA GLY A 263 31.66 1.88 -1.01
C GLY A 263 32.69 3.01 -0.89
N ALA A 264 32.30 4.10 -0.23
CA ALA A 264 33.22 5.18 0.12
C ALA A 264 34.36 4.64 1.02
N HIS A 265 35.56 5.23 0.95
CA HIS A 265 36.71 4.78 1.76
C HIS A 265 36.32 4.50 3.23
N GLY A 266 36.38 3.22 3.65
CA GLY A 266 35.96 2.78 4.99
C GLY A 266 34.56 2.17 5.11
N ALA A 267 33.84 1.99 4.00
CA ALA A 267 32.54 1.31 3.97
C ALA A 267 32.65 -0.16 4.42
N LEU A 268 31.63 -0.63 5.14
CA LEU A 268 31.51 -2.00 5.61
C LEU A 268 30.52 -2.74 4.70
N SER A 269 30.60 -4.06 4.63
CA SER A 269 29.69 -4.87 3.83
C SER A 269 29.39 -6.21 4.48
N THR A 270 28.19 -6.72 4.24
CA THR A 270 27.76 -8.08 4.62
C THR A 270 27.23 -8.76 3.36
N THR A 271 27.50 -10.06 3.18
CA THR A 271 27.02 -10.81 2.01
C THR A 271 26.32 -12.08 2.46
N TYR A 272 25.10 -12.27 1.96
CA TYR A 272 24.19 -13.37 2.25
C TYR A 272 23.97 -14.22 1.00
N LEU A 273 23.70 -15.51 1.21
CA LEU A 273 23.60 -16.56 0.20
C LEU A 273 22.36 -17.40 0.48
N ASN A 274 21.49 -17.55 -0.52
CA ASN A 274 20.45 -18.55 -0.43
C ASN A 274 21.04 -19.96 -0.40
N ASP A 275 20.26 -20.95 0.03
CA ASP A 275 20.74 -22.33 0.22
C ASP A 275 21.40 -22.89 -1.05
N THR A 276 20.83 -22.62 -2.23
CA THR A 276 21.39 -23.03 -3.51
C THR A 276 22.81 -22.50 -3.74
N ALA A 277 23.07 -21.23 -3.45
CA ALA A 277 24.39 -20.64 -3.58
C ALA A 277 25.34 -21.17 -2.49
N TYR A 278 24.86 -21.28 -1.25
CA TYR A 278 25.66 -21.74 -0.12
C TYR A 278 26.11 -23.19 -0.28
N ASP A 279 25.20 -24.09 -0.66
CA ASP A 279 25.49 -25.52 -0.86
C ASP A 279 26.51 -25.72 -1.97
N ALA A 280 26.42 -24.95 -3.07
CA ALA A 280 27.41 -25.00 -4.14
C ALA A 280 28.81 -24.57 -3.66
N LEU A 281 28.90 -23.56 -2.79
CA LEU A 281 30.18 -23.19 -2.14
C LEU A 281 30.69 -24.31 -1.24
N ALA A 282 29.84 -24.88 -0.40
CA ALA A 282 30.19 -25.96 0.52
C ALA A 282 30.67 -27.22 -0.25
N ASN A 283 30.07 -27.49 -1.41
CA ASN A 283 30.42 -28.57 -2.31
C ASN A 283 31.64 -28.26 -3.20
N LYS A 284 32.28 -27.09 -3.02
CA LYS A 284 33.46 -26.65 -3.79
C LYS A 284 33.19 -26.61 -5.29
N GLU A 285 31.97 -26.25 -5.67
CA GLU A 285 31.63 -26.04 -7.07
C GLU A 285 32.40 -24.83 -7.60
N LYS A 286 32.85 -24.93 -8.86
CA LYS A 286 33.62 -23.86 -9.52
C LYS A 286 32.73 -22.79 -10.15
N GLN A 287 31.42 -23.05 -10.19
CA GLN A 287 30.37 -22.17 -10.67
C GLN A 287 29.14 -22.39 -9.81
N LEU A 288 28.40 -21.33 -9.52
CA LEU A 288 27.13 -21.44 -8.83
C LEU A 288 26.04 -21.91 -9.80
N PRO A 289 25.09 -22.75 -9.37
CA PRO A 289 23.98 -23.22 -10.19
C PRO A 289 22.93 -22.13 -10.42
N HIS A 290 22.08 -22.29 -11.43
CA HIS A 290 20.92 -21.42 -11.64
C HIS A 290 19.98 -21.45 -10.43
N GLY A 291 19.39 -20.30 -10.11
CA GLY A 291 18.63 -20.11 -8.87
C GLY A 291 19.47 -19.64 -7.68
N SER A 292 20.80 -19.60 -7.81
CA SER A 292 21.68 -18.97 -6.81
C SER A 292 21.39 -17.47 -6.68
N ILE A 293 21.31 -16.97 -5.45
CA ILE A 293 21.11 -15.56 -5.14
C ILE A 293 22.13 -15.12 -4.08
N LEU A 294 22.81 -14.02 -4.37
CA LEU A 294 23.75 -13.36 -3.47
C LEU A 294 23.19 -11.97 -3.14
N VAL A 295 23.00 -11.66 -1.85
CA VAL A 295 22.62 -10.33 -1.41
C VAL A 295 23.80 -9.68 -0.69
N LYS A 296 24.29 -8.57 -1.21
CA LYS A 296 25.34 -7.77 -0.60
C LYS A 296 24.78 -6.46 -0.09
N GLU A 297 24.96 -6.22 1.20
CA GLU A 297 24.63 -4.96 1.83
C GLU A 297 25.88 -4.12 2.02
N ASP A 298 25.76 -2.83 1.75
CA ASP A 298 26.83 -1.85 1.93
C ASP A 298 26.45 -0.84 3.01
N TYR A 299 27.40 -0.53 3.89
CA TYR A 299 27.19 0.27 5.08
C TYR A 299 28.22 1.40 5.21
N THR A 300 27.83 2.48 5.87
CA THR A 300 28.77 3.50 6.34
C THR A 300 29.69 2.93 7.43
N PRO A 301 30.81 3.61 7.78
CA PRO A 301 31.60 3.24 8.97
C PRO A 301 30.80 3.24 10.28
N ALA A 302 29.68 3.98 10.32
CA ALA A 302 28.75 4.02 11.45
C ALA A 302 27.73 2.87 11.45
N LYS A 303 27.88 1.89 10.52
CA LYS A 303 26.98 0.75 10.32
C LYS A 303 25.57 1.13 9.86
N GLU A 304 25.42 2.27 9.19
CA GLU A 304 24.15 2.66 8.56
C GLU A 304 24.08 2.07 7.16
N LEU A 305 22.96 1.41 6.81
CA LEU A 305 22.77 0.79 5.50
C LEU A 305 22.71 1.87 4.40
N THR A 306 23.42 1.64 3.30
CA THR A 306 23.53 2.59 2.18
C THR A 306 23.05 2.04 0.85
N ALA A 307 23.18 0.72 0.64
CA ALA A 307 22.69 0.05 -0.56
C ALA A 307 22.51 -1.45 -0.31
N ILE A 308 21.61 -2.07 -1.06
CA ILE A 308 21.45 -3.53 -1.15
C ILE A 308 21.67 -3.90 -2.61
N THR A 309 22.69 -4.68 -2.91
CA THR A 309 23.00 -5.14 -4.27
C THR A 309 22.80 -6.64 -4.34
N VAL A 310 22.02 -7.12 -5.30
CA VAL A 310 21.67 -8.52 -5.47
C VAL A 310 22.18 -9.03 -6.81
N MET A 311 22.72 -10.24 -6.80
CA MET A 311 23.01 -11.01 -8.00
C MET A 311 22.17 -12.28 -7.99
N LYS A 312 21.41 -12.54 -9.05
CA LYS A 312 20.65 -13.79 -9.23
C LYS A 312 21.08 -14.47 -10.52
N LYS A 313 21.30 -15.79 -10.47
CA LYS A 313 21.63 -16.57 -11.65
C LYS A 313 20.36 -17.12 -12.29
N ILE A 314 20.05 -16.73 -13.52
CA ILE A 314 18.80 -17.05 -14.23
C ILE A 314 19.15 -17.77 -15.52
N GLU A 315 18.67 -19.00 -15.67
CA GLU A 315 18.94 -19.82 -16.86
C GLU A 315 18.61 -19.07 -18.16
N GLU A 316 19.56 -19.09 -19.11
CA GLU A 316 19.46 -18.47 -20.45
C GLU A 316 19.27 -16.94 -20.48
N TYR A 317 19.34 -16.25 -19.33
CA TYR A 317 19.07 -14.82 -19.25
C TYR A 317 20.19 -13.95 -19.85
N ASN A 318 21.45 -14.25 -19.55
CA ASN A 318 22.59 -13.47 -20.03
C ASN A 318 23.84 -14.35 -20.22
N PRO A 319 23.87 -15.18 -21.29
CA PRO A 319 24.94 -16.17 -21.48
C PRO A 319 26.34 -15.55 -21.55
N GLU A 320 26.46 -14.32 -22.07
CA GLU A 320 27.74 -13.61 -22.15
C GLU A 320 28.32 -13.27 -20.78
N ALA A 321 27.45 -13.03 -19.82
CA ALA A 321 27.80 -12.71 -18.44
C ALA A 321 27.51 -13.88 -17.48
N ASN A 322 27.54 -15.12 -18.00
CA ASN A 322 27.27 -16.37 -17.30
C ASN A 322 25.94 -16.38 -16.54
N ASP A 323 24.89 -15.89 -17.19
CA ASP A 323 23.50 -15.92 -16.72
C ASP A 323 23.21 -15.11 -15.46
N TRP A 324 24.11 -14.17 -15.12
CA TRP A 324 23.90 -13.27 -14.01
C TRP A 324 22.95 -12.13 -14.37
N TYR A 325 22.00 -11.91 -13.47
CA TYR A 325 21.15 -10.74 -13.37
C TYR A 325 21.61 -9.91 -12.17
N TRP A 326 21.78 -8.59 -12.34
CA TRP A 326 22.19 -7.68 -11.27
C TRP A 326 21.07 -6.71 -10.93
N VAL A 327 20.93 -6.37 -9.65
CA VAL A 327 20.09 -5.24 -9.23
C VAL A 327 20.65 -4.56 -8.00
N GLN A 328 20.54 -3.24 -7.94
CA GLN A 328 20.79 -2.48 -6.72
C GLN A 328 19.51 -1.81 -6.27
N TYR A 329 19.16 -1.98 -4.99
CA TYR A 329 18.03 -1.35 -4.35
C TYR A 329 18.47 -0.21 -3.43
N ARG A 330 17.58 0.77 -3.33
CA ARG A 330 17.55 1.77 -2.28
C ARG A 330 16.96 1.18 -0.99
N MET A 331 17.06 1.90 0.12
CA MET A 331 16.56 1.43 1.43
C MET A 331 15.03 1.23 1.47
N ASP A 332 14.30 1.88 0.58
CA ASP A 332 12.84 1.76 0.41
C ASP A 332 12.44 0.56 -0.48
N GLY A 333 13.42 -0.19 -1.03
CA GLY A 333 13.19 -1.31 -1.92
C GLY A 333 13.00 -0.93 -3.39
N GLU A 334 13.03 0.37 -3.74
CA GLU A 334 13.03 0.78 -5.13
C GLU A 334 14.38 0.49 -5.79
N VAL A 335 14.36 0.15 -7.08
CA VAL A 335 15.58 -0.03 -7.87
C VAL A 335 16.34 1.30 -7.97
N ALA A 336 17.61 1.28 -7.62
CA ALA A 336 18.47 2.45 -7.67
C ALA A 336 18.70 2.91 -9.12
N THR A 337 18.85 4.23 -9.30
CA THR A 337 19.18 4.83 -10.58
C THR A 337 20.47 5.63 -10.49
N LYS A 338 21.24 5.64 -11.58
CA LYS A 338 22.48 6.41 -11.71
C LYS A 338 22.35 7.40 -12.87
N LYS A 339 22.89 8.62 -12.69
CA LYS A 339 22.85 9.68 -13.71
C LYS A 339 24.25 10.00 -14.22
N ASN A 340 24.59 9.47 -15.38
CA ASN A 340 25.81 9.80 -16.12
C ASN A 340 25.43 10.31 -17.51
N GLY A 341 24.84 11.52 -17.58
CA GLY A 341 24.31 12.08 -18.84
C GLY A 341 22.90 11.57 -19.22
N LYS A 342 22.61 10.27 -19.04
CA LYS A 342 21.28 9.64 -19.11
C LYS A 342 20.94 9.01 -17.74
N ILE A 343 19.65 8.89 -17.41
CA ILE A 343 19.20 8.14 -16.22
C ILE A 343 19.24 6.66 -16.59
N MET A 344 19.97 5.87 -15.80
CA MET A 344 20.10 4.43 -15.96
C MET A 344 19.57 3.74 -14.70
N THR A 345 18.69 2.77 -14.88
CA THR A 345 18.22 1.87 -13.82
C THR A 345 19.27 0.80 -13.56
N LEU A 346 19.57 0.53 -12.29
CA LEU A 346 20.55 -0.48 -11.89
C LEU A 346 19.85 -1.83 -11.69
N ALA A 347 19.25 -2.37 -12.76
CA ALA A 347 18.62 -3.69 -12.82
C ALA A 347 18.87 -4.34 -14.19
N GLY A 348 19.06 -5.67 -14.21
CA GLY A 348 19.25 -6.45 -15.42
C GLY A 348 20.69 -6.60 -15.89
N LYS A 349 20.93 -6.51 -17.20
CA LYS A 349 22.26 -6.55 -17.86
C LYS A 349 23.05 -5.25 -17.65
N VAL A 350 23.23 -4.83 -16.39
CA VAL A 350 23.89 -3.57 -16.04
C VAL A 350 25.37 -3.62 -16.43
N SER A 351 25.76 -2.92 -17.50
CA SER A 351 27.13 -2.92 -18.03
C SER A 351 28.19 -2.52 -17.00
N ASP A 352 27.91 -1.51 -16.17
CA ASP A 352 28.78 -1.10 -15.05
C ASP A 352 29.11 -2.28 -14.10
N CYS A 353 28.16 -3.21 -13.90
CA CYS A 353 28.35 -4.40 -13.07
C CYS A 353 29.06 -5.51 -13.85
N SER A 354 28.53 -5.90 -15.01
CA SER A 354 29.09 -7.02 -15.80
C SER A 354 30.53 -6.74 -16.27
N ASP A 355 30.85 -5.51 -16.70
CA ASP A 355 32.19 -5.12 -17.18
C ASP A 355 33.26 -5.15 -16.08
N CYS A 356 32.87 -4.90 -14.83
CA CYS A 356 33.79 -5.02 -13.69
C CYS A 356 33.93 -6.49 -13.27
N HIS A 357 32.81 -7.20 -13.19
CA HIS A 357 32.76 -8.58 -12.70
C HIS A 357 33.31 -9.62 -13.69
N VAL A 358 33.32 -9.34 -14.99
CA VAL A 358 33.94 -10.22 -16.01
C VAL A 358 35.44 -10.45 -15.75
N ARG A 359 36.11 -9.57 -15.00
CA ARG A 359 37.51 -9.77 -14.55
C ARG A 359 37.69 -11.01 -13.66
N ARG A 360 36.58 -11.52 -13.12
CA ARG A 360 36.47 -12.75 -12.33
C ARG A 360 35.59 -13.80 -13.05
N ASN A 361 35.50 -13.78 -14.38
CA ASN A 361 34.73 -14.78 -15.14
C ASN A 361 35.20 -16.23 -14.88
N ASN A 362 36.48 -16.42 -14.58
CA ASN A 362 37.08 -17.69 -14.16
C ASN A 362 36.68 -18.12 -12.73
N ASN A 363 35.95 -17.26 -12.03
CA ASN A 363 35.51 -17.41 -10.65
C ASN A 363 34.02 -17.05 -10.52
N ASP A 364 33.26 -17.35 -11.58
CA ASP A 364 31.82 -17.07 -11.70
C ASP A 364 31.41 -15.65 -11.30
N TYR A 365 32.19 -14.65 -11.72
CA TYR A 365 31.91 -13.22 -11.49
C TYR A 365 31.98 -12.81 -10.00
N ILE A 366 32.49 -13.65 -9.11
CA ILE A 366 32.54 -13.40 -7.66
C ILE A 366 33.91 -12.86 -7.23
N PHE A 367 33.93 -11.86 -6.35
CA PHE A 367 35.16 -11.28 -5.76
C PHE A 367 35.41 -11.68 -4.30
N THR A 368 34.41 -12.22 -3.61
CA THR A 368 34.44 -12.43 -2.15
C THR A 368 35.43 -13.53 -1.75
N SER A 369 35.52 -14.61 -2.52
CA SER A 369 36.57 -15.65 -2.44
C SER A 369 36.75 -16.35 -3.79
N THR A 370 37.77 -17.21 -3.90
CA THR A 370 37.92 -18.12 -5.04
C THR A 370 37.02 -19.34 -4.86
N LEU A 371 36.13 -19.60 -5.82
CA LEU A 371 35.30 -20.79 -5.90
C LEU A 371 36.14 -22.04 -6.15
N GLY A 372 35.75 -23.16 -5.54
CA GLY A 372 36.43 -24.45 -5.70
C GLY A 372 37.77 -24.59 -4.94
N GLU A 373 38.19 -23.59 -4.16
CA GLU A 373 39.29 -23.72 -3.19
C GLU A 373 38.75 -24.12 -1.81
N GLU A 374 39.61 -24.69 -0.95
CA GLU A 374 39.23 -25.02 0.44
C GLU A 374 38.87 -23.74 1.21
N ILE A 375 37.61 -23.67 1.66
CA ILE A 375 37.20 -22.74 2.70
C ILE A 375 37.99 -23.13 3.96
N PRO A 376 38.72 -22.22 4.63
CA PRO A 376 39.49 -22.56 5.82
C PRO A 376 38.61 -23.26 6.87
N GLU A 377 39.05 -24.40 7.43
CA GLU A 377 38.27 -25.17 8.42
C GLU A 377 37.87 -24.34 9.66
N ALA A 378 38.61 -23.27 9.97
CA ALA A 378 38.28 -22.33 11.04
C ALA A 378 37.07 -21.43 10.75
N ASP A 379 36.57 -21.45 9.52
CA ASP A 379 35.46 -20.61 9.02
C ASP A 379 34.19 -21.44 8.70
N ILE A 380 34.23 -22.76 8.95
CA ILE A 380 33.09 -23.70 8.88
C ILE A 380 32.85 -24.30 10.29
N GLU A 381 33.07 -23.52 11.34
CA GLU A 381 32.49 -23.88 12.63
C GLU A 381 30.97 -23.66 12.51
N GLU A 382 30.18 -24.70 12.81
CA GLU A 382 28.82 -24.47 13.31
C GLU A 382 28.97 -23.41 14.39
N VAL A 383 28.52 -22.18 14.13
CA VAL A 383 28.61 -21.07 15.07
C VAL A 383 27.57 -21.32 16.17
N GLU A 384 27.85 -22.30 17.02
CA GLU A 384 27.35 -22.36 18.37
C GLU A 384 28.07 -21.27 19.18
N GLY A 385 27.40 -20.12 19.31
CA GLY A 385 27.73 -19.18 20.38
C GLY A 385 28.19 -17.80 19.94
N ILE A 386 27.31 -17.04 19.30
CA ILE A 386 26.65 -15.89 19.96
C ILE A 386 25.19 -15.87 19.50
N LYS A 387 24.39 -16.82 19.97
CA LYS A 387 22.94 -16.65 19.99
C LYS A 387 22.62 -15.94 21.31
N GLU A 388 22.28 -14.65 21.26
CA GLU A 388 21.04 -14.34 21.97
C GLU A 388 19.99 -15.06 21.13
N GLU A 389 19.53 -16.22 21.59
CA GLU A 389 18.43 -16.90 20.93
C GLU A 389 17.29 -15.89 20.85
N MET A 390 16.90 -15.54 19.61
CA MET A 390 15.70 -14.75 19.42
C MET A 390 14.57 -15.52 20.11
N PRO A 391 13.81 -14.85 20.99
CA PRO A 391 12.80 -15.55 21.78
C PRO A 391 11.80 -16.19 20.81
N THR A 392 11.49 -17.45 21.06
CA THR A 392 10.46 -18.20 20.34
C THR A 392 9.10 -17.52 20.47
N ASP A 393 8.16 -17.83 19.58
CA ASP A 393 6.79 -17.30 19.67
C ASP A 393 6.12 -17.66 21.01
N GLU A 394 6.45 -18.82 21.58
CA GLU A 394 6.03 -19.20 22.93
C GLU A 394 6.57 -18.23 23.98
N GLU A 395 7.89 -17.98 24.00
CA GLU A 395 8.52 -17.05 24.95
C GLU A 395 8.06 -15.60 24.77
N ILE A 396 7.79 -15.17 23.53
CA ILE A 396 7.24 -13.85 23.24
C ILE A 396 5.81 -13.76 23.79
N SER A 397 4.97 -14.77 23.54
CA SER A 397 3.60 -14.84 24.05
C SER A 397 3.57 -14.82 25.57
N ASP A 398 4.41 -15.62 26.22
CA ASP A 398 4.50 -15.63 27.69
C ASP A 398 4.92 -14.28 28.24
N LYS A 399 5.90 -13.62 27.60
CA LYS A 399 6.35 -12.29 28.02
C LYS A 399 5.25 -11.24 27.87
N ILE A 400 4.48 -11.28 26.79
CA ILE A 400 3.35 -10.37 26.58
C ILE A 400 2.29 -10.59 27.65
N TRP A 401 1.90 -11.85 27.91
CA TRP A 401 0.91 -12.19 28.93
C TRP A 401 1.35 -11.75 30.32
N ASN A 402 2.58 -12.07 30.72
CA ASN A 402 3.15 -11.66 32.00
C ASN A 402 3.18 -10.13 32.16
N THR A 403 3.45 -9.39 31.08
CA THR A 403 3.39 -7.92 31.09
C THR A 403 1.96 -7.43 31.34
N MET A 404 0.98 -8.00 30.63
CA MET A 404 -0.44 -7.66 30.78
C MET A 404 -0.95 -7.93 32.20
N GLU A 405 -0.61 -9.08 32.77
CA GLU A 405 -1.03 -9.49 34.11
C GLU A 405 -0.35 -8.63 35.19
N SER A 406 0.97 -8.47 35.11
CA SER A 406 1.74 -7.72 36.12
C SER A 406 1.39 -6.23 36.16
N GLU A 407 0.99 -5.66 35.02
CA GLU A 407 0.53 -4.28 34.93
C GLU A 407 -0.96 -4.11 35.25
N ASP A 408 -1.74 -5.19 35.41
CA ASP A 408 -3.21 -5.14 35.61
C ASP A 408 -3.86 -4.29 34.49
N TYR A 409 -3.59 -4.66 33.24
CA TYR A 409 -3.88 -3.82 32.06
C TYR A 409 -5.32 -3.32 32.00
N GLN A 410 -6.30 -4.12 32.46
CA GLN A 410 -7.71 -3.74 32.48
C GLN A 410 -7.98 -2.51 33.36
N LYS A 411 -7.14 -2.26 34.37
CA LYS A 411 -7.23 -1.09 35.26
C LYS A 411 -6.24 0.01 34.93
N SER A 412 -5.04 -0.36 34.47
CA SER A 412 -3.92 0.58 34.31
C SER A 412 -3.76 1.12 32.90
N TRP A 413 -4.09 0.32 31.87
CA TRP A 413 -3.95 0.73 30.49
C TRP A 413 -5.15 1.53 30.01
N LYS A 414 -4.93 2.32 28.97
CA LYS A 414 -5.98 3.18 28.43
C LYS A 414 -6.79 2.38 27.43
N MET A 415 -8.10 2.58 27.44
CA MET A 415 -8.92 2.14 26.32
C MET A 415 -8.54 2.93 25.06
N TRP A 416 -8.74 2.30 23.91
CA TRP A 416 -8.58 2.96 22.62
C TRP A 416 -9.36 4.29 22.61
N PRO A 417 -8.75 5.42 22.18
CA PRO A 417 -9.42 6.72 22.22
C PRO A 417 -10.79 6.72 21.53
N LYS A 418 -11.80 7.33 22.18
CA LYS A 418 -13.20 7.38 21.72
C LYS A 418 -13.91 6.02 21.63
N LYS A 419 -13.38 4.96 22.25
CA LYS A 419 -14.08 3.69 22.44
C LYS A 419 -14.45 3.50 23.91
N GLU A 420 -15.62 2.93 24.12
CA GLU A 420 -16.08 2.47 25.43
C GLU A 420 -16.01 0.95 25.49
N ALA A 421 -16.01 0.38 26.70
CA ALA A 421 -16.04 -1.06 26.89
C ALA A 421 -17.30 -1.69 26.28
N PHE A 422 -17.17 -2.90 25.73
CA PHE A 422 -18.24 -3.65 25.08
C PHE A 422 -18.88 -2.94 23.88
N TYR A 423 -18.08 -2.25 23.06
CA TYR A 423 -18.58 -1.72 21.80
C TYR A 423 -18.91 -2.85 20.82
N LYS A 424 -19.84 -2.59 19.88
CA LYS A 424 -20.31 -3.60 18.93
C LYS A 424 -19.14 -4.11 18.04
N GLY A 425 -18.92 -5.42 18.05
CA GLY A 425 -17.93 -6.09 17.22
C GLY A 425 -18.44 -6.47 15.83
N ARG A 426 -17.54 -7.07 15.05
CA ARG A 426 -17.78 -7.60 13.69
C ARG A 426 -16.99 -8.89 13.53
N GLU A 427 -17.55 -9.86 12.80
CA GLU A 427 -16.84 -11.09 12.46
C GLU A 427 -15.52 -10.79 11.71
N PRO A 428 -14.45 -11.57 11.95
CA PRO A 428 -14.39 -12.82 12.72
C PRO A 428 -14.28 -12.62 14.25
N HIS A 429 -14.29 -11.38 14.74
CA HIS A 429 -14.19 -11.07 16.17
C HIS A 429 -15.55 -11.20 16.89
N GLY A 430 -15.50 -11.20 18.23
CA GLY A 430 -16.66 -11.37 19.11
C GLY A 430 -17.77 -10.33 18.89
N ALA A 431 -18.97 -10.64 19.37
CA ALA A 431 -20.15 -9.78 19.22
C ALA A 431 -19.99 -8.42 19.91
N LEU A 432 -19.26 -8.39 21.03
CA LEU A 432 -18.88 -7.20 21.76
C LEU A 432 -17.36 -7.19 21.95
N LEU A 433 -16.75 -6.01 21.94
CA LEU A 433 -15.30 -5.83 22.03
C LEU A 433 -14.94 -4.78 23.07
N THR A 434 -13.78 -4.94 23.68
CA THR A 434 -13.08 -3.88 24.43
C THR A 434 -11.64 -3.84 23.95
N THR A 435 -11.09 -2.64 23.71
CA THR A 435 -9.71 -2.49 23.21
C THR A 435 -8.90 -1.63 24.14
N TYR A 436 -7.78 -2.17 24.63
CA TYR A 436 -6.81 -1.48 25.47
C TYR A 436 -5.51 -1.26 24.71
N VAL A 437 -4.79 -0.23 25.09
CA VAL A 437 -3.50 0.14 24.52
C VAL A 437 -2.53 0.57 25.62
N ASN A 438 -1.29 0.11 25.52
CA ASN A 438 -0.24 0.55 26.43
C ASN A 438 0.17 2.00 26.12
N ASP A 439 0.99 2.60 27.00
CA ASP A 439 1.36 4.01 26.88
C ASP A 439 2.03 4.40 25.55
N PRO A 440 3.00 3.62 25.00
CA PRO A 440 3.55 3.86 23.66
C PRO A 440 2.48 3.90 22.57
N ALA A 441 1.61 2.88 22.51
CA ALA A 441 0.53 2.81 21.53
C ALA A 441 -0.45 3.98 21.69
N TYR A 442 -0.87 4.28 22.92
CA TYR A 442 -1.78 5.39 23.20
C TYR A 442 -1.21 6.73 22.75
N LYS A 443 0.08 7.00 23.02
CA LYS A 443 0.75 8.23 22.59
C LYS A 443 0.78 8.33 21.07
N ALA A 444 1.15 7.26 20.38
CA ALA A 444 1.19 7.24 18.92
C ALA A 444 -0.19 7.53 18.29
N ILE A 445 -1.25 6.95 18.86
CA ILE A 445 -2.63 7.20 18.42
C ILE A 445 -3.01 8.68 18.63
N VAL A 446 -2.77 9.23 19.83
CA VAL A 446 -3.13 10.63 20.14
C VAL A 446 -2.28 11.63 19.34
N ASN A 447 -1.01 11.31 19.10
CA ASN A 447 -0.07 12.11 18.32
C ASN A 447 -0.27 11.97 16.80
N LYS A 448 -1.08 11.01 16.36
CA LYS A 448 -1.41 10.77 14.95
C LYS A 448 -0.19 10.34 14.14
N GLU A 449 0.64 9.50 14.73
CA GLU A 449 1.85 9.00 14.10
C GLU A 449 1.50 8.12 12.90
N LYS A 450 2.39 8.02 11.91
CA LYS A 450 2.08 7.22 10.70
C LYS A 450 2.10 5.72 10.96
N GLN A 451 2.79 5.29 12.01
CA GLN A 451 3.00 3.91 12.42
C GLN A 451 3.10 3.83 13.94
N MET A 452 2.82 2.67 14.50
CA MET A 452 3.02 2.37 15.91
C MET A 452 4.51 2.21 16.22
N PRO A 453 5.00 2.74 17.35
CA PRO A 453 6.38 2.60 17.76
C PRO A 453 6.67 1.19 18.29
N ASN A 454 7.94 0.80 18.26
CA ASN A 454 8.41 -0.44 18.89
C ASN A 454 7.98 -0.51 20.35
N GLY A 455 7.51 -1.68 20.78
CA GLY A 455 6.94 -1.90 22.12
C GLY A 455 5.48 -1.47 22.27
N ALA A 456 4.81 -0.96 21.22
CA ALA A 456 3.37 -0.78 21.23
C ALA A 456 2.65 -2.12 21.44
N ILE A 457 1.65 -2.14 22.33
CA ILE A 457 0.79 -3.31 22.57
C ILE A 457 -0.66 -2.84 22.46
N ILE A 458 -1.43 -3.57 21.65
CA ILE A 458 -2.86 -3.38 21.44
C ILE A 458 -3.56 -4.67 21.83
N ILE A 459 -4.46 -4.59 22.79
CA ILE A 459 -5.23 -5.74 23.29
C ILE A 459 -6.67 -5.55 22.85
N LYS A 460 -7.27 -6.60 22.28
CA LYS A 460 -8.69 -6.67 21.92
C LYS A 460 -9.31 -7.88 22.61
N GLU A 461 -10.14 -7.60 23.60
CA GLU A 461 -10.97 -8.61 24.25
C GLU A 461 -12.24 -8.86 23.43
N ASN A 462 -12.57 -10.14 23.23
CA ASN A 462 -13.74 -10.60 22.49
C ASN A 462 -14.77 -11.13 23.47
N TYR A 463 -16.03 -10.72 23.31
CA TYR A 463 -17.12 -11.09 24.21
C TYR A 463 -18.34 -11.64 23.46
N THR A 464 -19.06 -12.55 24.11
CA THR A 464 -20.40 -12.97 23.70
C THR A 464 -21.41 -11.81 23.83
N PRO A 465 -22.62 -11.92 23.25
CA PRO A 465 -23.70 -10.95 23.48
C PRO A 465 -24.08 -10.77 24.96
N ASN A 466 -23.80 -11.77 25.80
CA ASN A 466 -24.04 -11.74 27.24
C ASN A 466 -22.85 -11.16 28.04
N LYS A 467 -21.82 -10.60 27.36
CA LYS A 467 -20.59 -10.04 27.95
C LYS A 467 -19.69 -11.07 28.65
N GLU A 468 -19.72 -12.31 28.18
CA GLU A 468 -18.76 -13.34 28.63
C GLU A 468 -17.51 -13.25 27.76
N LEU A 469 -16.32 -13.19 28.36
CA LEU A 469 -15.05 -13.11 27.64
C LEU A 469 -14.78 -14.45 26.94
N THR A 470 -14.51 -14.41 25.65
CA THR A 470 -14.25 -15.60 24.83
C THR A 470 -12.79 -15.72 24.42
N SER A 471 -12.10 -14.61 24.16
CA SER A 471 -10.69 -14.62 23.80
C SER A 471 -10.07 -13.23 23.92
N ILE A 472 -8.75 -13.18 24.06
CA ILE A 472 -7.94 -11.96 24.13
C ILE A 472 -6.96 -11.97 22.97
N MET A 473 -7.15 -11.09 21.99
CA MET A 473 -6.25 -10.94 20.85
C MET A 473 -5.28 -9.80 21.10
N VAL A 474 -3.99 -10.01 20.87
CA VAL A 474 -2.95 -9.02 21.12
C VAL A 474 -2.11 -8.82 19.86
N MET A 475 -1.86 -7.55 19.54
CA MET A 475 -0.86 -7.14 18.56
C MET A 475 0.28 -6.44 19.32
N ASN A 476 1.51 -6.90 19.12
CA ASN A 476 2.70 -6.28 19.69
C ASN A 476 3.67 -5.85 18.58
N LYS A 477 4.05 -4.57 18.57
CA LYS A 477 5.04 -4.02 17.63
C LYS A 477 6.45 -4.33 18.13
N ARG A 478 7.26 -5.02 17.32
CA ARG A 478 8.57 -5.55 17.73
C ARG A 478 9.61 -5.28 16.66
N GLU A 479 10.62 -4.49 17.02
CA GLU A 479 11.72 -4.17 16.13
C GLU A 479 12.36 -5.43 15.55
N ASN A 480 12.55 -5.46 14.23
CA ASN A 480 13.21 -6.55 13.51
C ASN A 480 12.53 -7.92 13.69
N TYR A 481 11.22 -7.96 13.97
CA TYR A 481 10.48 -9.22 14.10
C TYR A 481 9.94 -9.73 12.75
N GLY A 482 9.59 -8.81 11.83
CA GLY A 482 9.08 -9.18 10.52
C GLY A 482 8.69 -7.96 9.70
N SER A 483 9.62 -7.39 8.94
CA SER A 483 9.39 -6.17 8.15
C SER A 483 8.30 -6.34 7.09
N GLU A 484 8.04 -7.56 6.62
CA GLU A 484 6.96 -7.90 5.68
C GLU A 484 5.55 -7.71 6.27
N VAL A 485 5.45 -7.75 7.60
CA VAL A 485 4.24 -7.47 8.37
C VAL A 485 4.36 -6.17 9.17
N ASN A 486 5.29 -5.30 8.76
CA ASN A 486 5.68 -4.10 9.48
C ASN A 486 5.90 -4.38 10.98
N ASP A 487 6.69 -5.40 11.31
CA ASP A 487 7.14 -5.71 12.68
C ASP A 487 6.00 -6.04 13.66
N TRP A 488 4.85 -6.48 13.16
CA TRP A 488 3.74 -6.92 14.00
C TRP A 488 3.88 -8.40 14.41
N TYR A 489 3.69 -8.62 15.71
CA TYR A 489 3.50 -9.92 16.33
C TYR A 489 2.03 -10.06 16.72
N TRP A 490 1.38 -11.17 16.36
CA TRP A 490 0.00 -11.47 16.76
C TRP A 490 -0.03 -12.64 17.73
N VAL A 491 -0.93 -12.58 18.70
CA VAL A 491 -1.25 -13.73 19.54
C VAL A 491 -2.70 -13.69 19.98
N GLN A 492 -3.36 -14.84 20.02
CA GLN A 492 -4.67 -15.01 20.62
C GLN A 492 -4.55 -15.89 21.86
N TYR A 493 -5.08 -15.41 22.98
CA TYR A 493 -5.20 -16.15 24.22
C TYR A 493 -6.66 -16.53 24.50
N GLU A 494 -6.83 -17.67 25.15
CA GLU A 494 -8.01 -18.01 25.91
C GLU A 494 -8.15 -17.10 27.16
N PRO A 495 -9.33 -17.04 27.81
CA PRO A 495 -9.55 -16.18 28.98
C PRO A 495 -8.62 -16.46 30.18
N ASP A 496 -8.01 -17.64 30.25
CA ASP A 496 -7.06 -18.04 31.29
C ASP A 496 -5.59 -17.75 30.94
N GLY A 497 -5.31 -17.29 29.72
CA GLY A 497 -3.97 -16.94 29.26
C GLY A 497 -3.25 -18.00 28.47
N GLU A 498 -3.86 -19.17 28.24
CA GLU A 498 -3.30 -20.14 27.30
C GLU A 498 -3.40 -19.61 25.87
N VAL A 499 -2.35 -19.80 25.06
CA VAL A 499 -2.38 -19.44 23.64
C VAL A 499 -3.34 -20.37 22.90
N THR A 500 -4.30 -19.80 22.17
CA THR A 500 -5.29 -20.56 21.41
C THR A 500 -4.62 -21.35 20.29
N THR A 501 -5.03 -22.61 20.11
CA THR A 501 -4.71 -23.42 18.94
C THR A 501 -5.96 -23.70 18.11
N THR A 502 -5.79 -23.94 16.81
CA THR A 502 -6.89 -24.32 15.90
C THR A 502 -6.48 -25.46 15.00
N GLU A 503 -7.41 -26.35 14.68
CA GLU A 503 -7.17 -27.48 13.78
C GLU A 503 -7.47 -27.07 12.34
N ARG A 504 -6.51 -27.25 11.44
CA ARG A 504 -6.69 -27.09 9.99
C ARG A 504 -6.29 -28.37 9.29
N GLU A 505 -7.26 -29.00 8.65
CA GLU A 505 -7.06 -30.29 7.98
C GLU A 505 -6.47 -31.33 8.96
N ASP A 506 -5.16 -31.61 8.85
CA ASP A 506 -4.40 -32.57 9.66
C ASP A 506 -3.33 -31.90 10.56
N GLU A 507 -3.35 -30.58 10.72
CA GLU A 507 -2.36 -29.82 11.50
C GLU A 507 -3.00 -28.91 12.58
N THR A 508 -2.40 -28.92 13.77
CA THR A 508 -2.71 -27.98 14.86
C THR A 508 -1.89 -26.70 14.66
N VAL A 509 -2.55 -25.58 14.44
CA VAL A 509 -1.94 -24.26 14.27
C VAL A 509 -2.06 -23.47 15.57
N THR A 510 -0.92 -23.05 16.13
CA THR A 510 -0.88 -22.11 17.26
C THR A 510 -1.10 -20.70 16.77
N LEU A 511 -2.03 -19.96 17.38
CA LEU A 511 -2.33 -18.57 17.01
C LEU A 511 -1.38 -17.60 17.71
N ALA A 512 -0.08 -17.71 17.42
CA ALA A 512 0.99 -16.84 17.91
C ALA A 512 2.02 -16.57 16.80
N GLY A 513 2.65 -15.40 16.83
CA GLY A 513 3.67 -15.00 15.88
C GLY A 513 3.12 -14.44 14.57
N LYS A 514 3.61 -14.98 13.44
CA LYS A 514 3.21 -14.59 12.08
C LYS A 514 2.00 -15.40 11.61
N VAL A 515 0.86 -15.18 12.27
CA VAL A 515 -0.38 -15.93 12.00
C VAL A 515 -0.98 -15.50 10.65
N GLU A 516 -0.97 -16.40 9.66
CA GLU A 516 -1.38 -16.13 8.27
C GLU A 516 -2.75 -15.45 8.18
N ASP A 517 -3.80 -15.97 8.82
CA ASP A 517 -5.14 -15.35 8.77
C ASP A 517 -5.19 -13.94 9.35
N CYS A 518 -4.42 -13.70 10.41
CA CYS A 518 -4.32 -12.37 11.01
C CYS A 518 -3.63 -11.44 10.02
N ILE A 519 -2.53 -11.89 9.41
CA ILE A 519 -1.76 -11.13 8.42
C ILE A 519 -2.59 -10.83 7.18
N ASP A 520 -3.26 -11.81 6.60
CA ASP A 520 -4.06 -11.66 5.38
C ASP A 520 -5.22 -10.67 5.55
N CYS A 521 -5.89 -10.73 6.70
CA CYS A 521 -6.97 -9.80 7.00
C CYS A 521 -6.40 -8.41 7.30
N HIS A 522 -5.45 -8.31 8.23
CA HIS A 522 -4.89 -7.02 8.68
C HIS A 522 -4.02 -6.34 7.63
N GLY A 523 -3.41 -7.09 6.72
CA GLY A 523 -2.63 -6.60 5.59
C GLY A 523 -3.45 -5.75 4.61
N LYS A 524 -4.79 -5.95 4.56
CA LYS A 524 -5.70 -5.06 3.82
C LYS A 524 -5.71 -3.62 4.37
N LYS A 525 -5.18 -3.42 5.57
CA LYS A 525 -4.98 -2.11 6.21
C LYS A 525 -3.49 -1.79 6.40
N ILE A 526 -2.60 -2.28 5.54
CA ILE A 526 -1.16 -1.98 5.55
C ILE A 526 -0.86 -0.46 5.58
N ASN A 527 -1.64 0.32 4.83
CA ASN A 527 -1.53 1.79 4.79
C ASN A 527 -1.91 2.50 6.10
N ASN A 528 -2.55 1.78 7.03
CA ASN A 528 -2.87 2.22 8.37
C ASN A 528 -2.19 1.33 9.44
N ASP A 529 -0.97 0.87 9.14
CA ASP A 529 -0.16 0.05 10.03
C ASP A 529 -0.90 -1.19 10.57
N TYR A 530 -1.65 -1.88 9.70
CA TYR A 530 -2.39 -3.11 10.02
C TYR A 530 -3.56 -2.90 11.01
N LEU A 531 -4.01 -1.65 11.26
CA LEU A 531 -5.03 -1.35 12.27
C LEU A 531 -6.44 -1.14 11.66
N TYR A 532 -7.40 -1.91 12.18
CA TYR A 532 -8.84 -1.78 11.86
C TYR A 532 -9.64 -0.92 12.85
N THR A 533 -9.05 -0.48 13.96
CA THR A 533 -9.80 0.20 15.04
C THR A 533 -10.02 1.69 14.78
N SER A 534 -8.96 2.43 14.45
CA SER A 534 -9.02 3.81 13.91
C SER A 534 -7.88 4.07 12.95
N SER A 535 -8.03 4.99 11.99
CA SER A 535 -6.89 5.51 11.25
C SER A 535 -6.00 6.26 12.22
N LEU A 536 -4.70 5.97 12.20
CA LEU A 536 -3.75 6.73 13.00
C LEU A 536 -3.75 8.20 12.57
N ARG A 537 -4.09 8.50 11.30
CA ARG A 537 -4.10 9.87 10.75
C ARG A 537 -5.42 10.61 10.92
N GLU A 538 -6.54 9.92 11.18
CA GLU A 538 -7.88 10.53 11.21
C GLU A 538 -8.26 11.27 12.50
N PHE A 539 -7.39 11.38 13.51
CA PHE A 539 -7.68 12.32 14.61
C PHE A 539 -7.58 13.79 14.19
N GLN A 540 -7.35 14.11 12.90
CA GLN A 540 -7.56 15.45 12.36
C GLN A 540 -9.05 15.72 12.11
N ARG A 541 -9.76 16.13 13.16
CA ARG A 541 -10.79 17.18 13.14
C ARG A 541 -11.14 17.56 14.57
#